data_AF-A0A7Z9WLF2-F1
#
_entry.id   AF-A0A7Z9WLF2-F1
#
_cell.length_a   1.000
_cell.length_b   1.000
_cell.length_c   1.000
_cell.angle_alpha   90.00
_cell.angle_beta   90.00
_cell.angle_gamma   90.00
#
_symmetry.space_group_name_H-M   'P 1'
#
loop_
_entity.id
_entity.type
_entity.pdbx_description
1 polymer ?
#
loop_
_entity_poly.entity_id
_entity_poly.type
_entity_poly.pdbx_seq_one_letter_code
_entity_poly.pdbx_strand_id
1 'polypeptide(L)'
;MGIFDVRGVKVTDENYALVERMAHWQAAWGMFNDRPWLGVGIGNYEPVYPAYALPGWGEPLGHAHNYYLNIAAEAGLVGLAAYLLLWGAAFWEAWRTVRGTEGYWRGVAVGIFGALVHLSVHNFFDNLYVHNMYVHVAILLGLLYVVGQQTATPRRNSGNLSPQRGQAPASKEVSPCQGCFAASEEMP
;
A
#
# COMPACT_ATOMS: atom_id res chain seq x y z
N MET A 1 17.26 -30.17 -19.22
CA MET A 1 16.43 -30.56 -18.06
C MET A 1 16.24 -29.32 -17.22
N GLY A 2 15.04 -28.73 -17.26
CA GLY A 2 14.71 -27.55 -16.49
C GLY A 2 14.37 -27.92 -15.04
N ILE A 3 14.57 -26.99 -14.12
CA ILE A 3 14.44 -27.12 -12.66
C ILE A 3 13.00 -27.49 -12.20
N PHE A 4 12.05 -27.56 -13.14
CA PHE A 4 10.61 -27.67 -12.88
C PHE A 4 9.89 -28.74 -13.73
N ASP A 5 10.60 -29.74 -14.28
CA ASP A 5 10.01 -30.69 -15.24
C ASP A 5 8.92 -31.61 -14.68
N VAL A 6 7.66 -31.38 -15.09
CA VAL A 6 6.51 -32.21 -14.69
C VAL A 6 6.01 -33.18 -15.76
N ARG A 7 6.66 -33.26 -16.93
CA ARG A 7 6.20 -34.11 -18.05
C ARG A 7 6.15 -35.61 -17.71
N GLY A 8 6.92 -36.05 -16.72
CA GLY A 8 6.96 -37.44 -16.25
C GLY A 8 6.14 -37.72 -14.98
N VAL A 9 5.45 -36.73 -14.42
CA VAL A 9 4.69 -36.89 -13.17
C VAL A 9 3.32 -37.48 -13.48
N LYS A 10 2.96 -38.58 -12.82
CA LYS A 10 1.61 -39.15 -12.91
C LYS A 10 0.61 -38.21 -12.25
N VAL A 11 -0.33 -37.71 -13.03
CA VAL A 11 -1.43 -36.86 -12.55
C VAL A 11 -2.44 -37.72 -11.79
N THR A 12 -2.77 -37.30 -10.57
CA THR A 12 -3.82 -37.86 -9.70
C THR A 12 -4.68 -36.71 -9.20
N ASP A 13 -5.90 -37.01 -8.74
CA ASP A 13 -6.80 -35.99 -8.19
C ASP A 13 -6.17 -35.23 -7.01
N GLU A 14 -5.31 -35.90 -6.24
CA GLU A 14 -4.59 -35.32 -5.10
C GLU A 14 -3.51 -34.31 -5.51
N ASN A 15 -2.87 -34.49 -6.67
CA ASN A 15 -1.72 -33.67 -7.10
C ASN A 15 -2.02 -32.76 -8.29
N TYR A 16 -3.21 -32.86 -8.89
CA TYR A 16 -3.61 -32.15 -10.09
C TYR A 16 -3.26 -30.65 -10.03
N ALA A 17 -3.73 -29.96 -8.98
CA ALA A 17 -3.55 -28.52 -8.81
C ALA A 17 -2.08 -28.10 -8.61
N LEU A 18 -1.22 -29.01 -8.14
CA LEU A 18 0.22 -28.73 -8.03
C LEU A 18 0.90 -28.87 -9.39
N VAL A 19 0.62 -29.97 -10.09
CA VAL A 19 1.21 -30.28 -11.40
C VAL A 19 0.79 -29.22 -12.43
N GLU A 20 -0.46 -28.76 -12.39
CA GLU A 20 -0.96 -27.64 -13.19
C GLU A 20 -0.09 -26.41 -13.00
N ARG A 21 0.01 -25.87 -11.78
CA ARG A 21 0.83 -24.68 -11.48
C ARG A 21 2.26 -24.84 -11.97
N MET A 22 2.88 -25.99 -11.73
CA MET A 22 4.24 -26.26 -12.19
C MET A 22 4.34 -26.24 -13.72
N ALA A 23 3.38 -26.80 -14.45
CA ALA A 23 3.34 -26.72 -15.91
C ALA A 23 3.26 -25.26 -16.40
N HIS A 24 2.43 -24.43 -15.79
CA HIS A 24 2.37 -22.99 -16.11
C HIS A 24 3.68 -22.27 -15.76
N TRP A 25 4.32 -22.60 -14.64
CA TRP A 25 5.63 -22.03 -14.28
C TRP A 25 6.72 -22.43 -15.29
N GLN A 26 6.68 -23.66 -15.80
CA GLN A 26 7.59 -24.09 -16.85
C GLN A 26 7.37 -23.33 -18.16
N ALA A 27 6.12 -23.12 -18.56
CA ALA A 27 5.81 -22.33 -19.74
C ALA A 27 6.31 -20.89 -19.59
N ALA A 28 6.03 -20.23 -18.45
CA ALA A 28 6.51 -18.90 -18.12
C ALA A 28 8.04 -18.82 -18.14
N TRP A 29 8.72 -19.83 -17.57
CA TRP A 29 10.17 -19.91 -17.59
C TRP A 29 10.73 -20.07 -19.02
N GLY A 30 10.04 -20.84 -19.87
CA GLY A 30 10.35 -20.94 -21.30
C GLY A 30 10.28 -19.58 -21.99
N MET A 31 9.18 -18.85 -21.82
CA MET A 31 8.99 -17.51 -22.37
C MET A 31 10.09 -16.53 -21.91
N PHE A 32 10.43 -16.58 -20.62
CA PHE A 32 11.51 -15.76 -20.06
C PHE A 32 12.87 -16.10 -20.69
N ASN A 33 13.21 -17.39 -20.85
CA ASN A 33 14.49 -17.77 -21.46
C ASN A 33 14.60 -17.34 -22.92
N ASP A 34 13.49 -17.35 -23.66
CA ASP A 34 13.46 -16.95 -25.07
C ASP A 34 13.54 -15.42 -25.23
N ARG A 35 12.98 -14.66 -24.29
CA ARG A 35 12.94 -13.18 -24.31
C ARG A 35 13.33 -12.56 -22.95
N PRO A 36 14.58 -12.73 -22.47
CA PRO A 36 14.93 -12.43 -21.08
C PRO A 36 14.91 -10.95 -20.72
N TRP A 37 15.09 -10.03 -21.67
CA TRP A 37 15.21 -8.60 -21.37
C TRP A 37 13.85 -7.90 -21.25
N LEU A 38 13.00 -8.08 -22.26
CA LEU A 38 11.72 -7.38 -22.38
C LEU A 38 10.50 -8.31 -22.28
N GLY A 39 10.72 -9.63 -22.22
CA GLY A 39 9.65 -10.61 -22.23
C GLY A 39 8.91 -10.68 -23.58
N VAL A 40 7.79 -11.37 -23.58
CA VAL A 40 6.92 -11.55 -24.75
C VAL A 40 5.89 -10.41 -24.93
N GLY A 41 5.90 -9.41 -24.06
CA GLY A 41 4.97 -8.29 -23.98
C GLY A 41 3.93 -8.47 -22.87
N ILE A 42 3.59 -7.38 -22.18
CA ILE A 42 2.59 -7.36 -21.12
C ILE A 42 1.22 -7.76 -21.69
N GLY A 43 0.55 -8.70 -21.03
CA GLY A 43 -0.73 -9.27 -21.48
C GLY A 43 -0.62 -10.32 -22.60
N ASN A 44 0.60 -10.67 -23.03
CA ASN A 44 0.80 -11.70 -24.06
C ASN A 44 1.06 -13.10 -23.49
N TYR A 45 0.96 -13.32 -22.17
CA TYR A 45 1.13 -14.66 -21.62
C TYR A 45 0.18 -15.67 -22.27
N GLU A 46 -1.14 -15.42 -22.24
CA GLU A 46 -2.15 -16.33 -22.79
C GLU A 46 -2.01 -16.55 -24.32
N PRO A 47 -1.86 -15.52 -25.17
CA PRO A 47 -1.64 -15.70 -26.60
C PRO A 47 -0.39 -16.51 -26.96
N VAL A 48 0.67 -16.40 -26.15
CA VAL A 48 1.98 -17.03 -26.42
C VAL A 48 2.09 -18.41 -25.78
N TYR A 49 1.30 -18.69 -24.74
CA TYR A 49 1.30 -19.95 -23.98
C TYR A 49 1.26 -21.21 -24.83
N PRO A 50 0.45 -21.35 -25.90
CA PRO A 50 0.39 -22.59 -26.68
C PRO A 50 1.74 -23.04 -27.26
N ALA A 51 2.67 -22.11 -27.50
CA ALA A 51 4.02 -22.44 -27.98
C ALA A 51 4.92 -23.07 -26.90
N TYR A 52 4.58 -22.88 -25.62
CA TYR A 52 5.33 -23.36 -24.46
C TYR A 52 4.54 -24.34 -23.60
N ALA A 53 3.29 -24.63 -23.97
CA ALA A 53 2.38 -25.52 -23.26
C ALA A 53 2.96 -26.94 -23.14
N LEU A 54 2.72 -27.56 -21.99
CA LEU A 54 3.11 -28.94 -21.76
C LEU A 54 2.00 -29.89 -22.22
N PRO A 55 2.34 -31.13 -22.64
CA PRO A 55 1.33 -32.14 -22.94
C PRO A 55 0.38 -32.35 -21.74
N GLY A 56 -0.93 -32.29 -21.99
CA GLY A 56 -1.96 -32.39 -20.94
C GLY A 56 -2.33 -31.06 -20.27
N TRP A 57 -1.61 -29.96 -20.58
CA TRP A 57 -1.80 -28.63 -20.01
C TRP A 57 -1.88 -27.58 -21.13
N GLY A 58 -2.85 -27.75 -22.04
CA GLY A 58 -3.01 -26.87 -23.20
C GLY A 58 -3.74 -25.56 -22.91
N GLU A 59 -4.47 -25.50 -21.80
CA GLU A 59 -5.26 -24.33 -21.42
C GLU A 59 -4.37 -23.31 -20.68
N PRO A 60 -4.30 -22.05 -21.13
CA PRO A 60 -3.39 -21.04 -20.56
C PRO A 60 -3.81 -20.48 -19.20
N LEU A 61 -5.09 -20.63 -18.82
CA LEU A 61 -5.69 -20.12 -17.58
C LEU A 61 -5.42 -18.62 -17.31
N GLY A 62 -5.05 -17.87 -18.34
CA GLY A 62 -4.75 -16.44 -18.31
C GLY A 62 -3.36 -16.07 -17.80
N HIS A 63 -2.81 -16.76 -16.79
CA HIS A 63 -1.57 -16.35 -16.11
C HIS A 63 -0.72 -17.51 -15.60
N ALA A 64 0.55 -17.24 -15.33
CA ALA A 64 1.31 -18.10 -14.42
C ALA A 64 0.79 -17.88 -12.99
N HIS A 65 0.48 -18.96 -12.27
CA HIS A 65 0.15 -18.95 -10.82
C HIS A 65 1.38 -18.61 -9.95
N ASN A 66 2.13 -17.59 -10.35
CA ASN A 66 3.26 -16.97 -9.69
C ASN A 66 3.49 -15.64 -10.42
N TYR A 67 3.21 -14.54 -9.74
CA TYR A 67 3.22 -13.23 -10.36
C TYR A 67 4.62 -12.78 -10.80
N TYR A 68 5.67 -13.22 -10.09
CA TYR A 68 7.05 -12.90 -10.45
C TYR A 68 7.46 -13.60 -11.74
N LEU A 69 7.09 -14.87 -11.92
CA LEU A 69 7.30 -15.59 -13.18
C LEU A 69 6.46 -15.00 -14.31
N ASN A 70 5.22 -14.57 -14.03
CA ASN A 70 4.39 -13.91 -15.03
C ASN A 70 5.03 -12.60 -15.53
N ILE A 71 5.49 -11.75 -14.61
CA ILE A 71 6.22 -10.52 -14.97
C ILE A 71 7.50 -10.84 -15.71
N ALA A 72 8.26 -11.85 -15.29
CA ALA A 72 9.48 -12.26 -15.98
C ALA A 72 9.18 -12.71 -17.42
N ALA A 73 8.14 -13.53 -17.62
CA ALA A 73 7.73 -13.99 -18.95
C ALA A 73 7.27 -12.83 -19.85
N GLU A 74 6.43 -11.93 -19.34
CA GLU A 74 5.80 -10.88 -20.12
C GLU A 74 6.65 -9.62 -20.31
N ALA A 75 7.37 -9.19 -19.27
CA ALA A 75 8.12 -7.94 -19.24
C ALA A 75 9.62 -8.13 -19.04
N GLY A 76 10.10 -9.37 -18.94
CA GLY A 76 11.51 -9.71 -18.84
C GLY A 76 12.14 -9.22 -17.54
N LEU A 77 13.47 -9.18 -17.56
CA LEU A 77 14.30 -8.71 -16.44
C LEU A 77 14.05 -7.23 -16.14
N VAL A 78 13.77 -6.41 -17.17
CA VAL A 78 13.48 -4.98 -16.98
C VAL A 78 12.19 -4.81 -16.17
N GLY A 79 11.11 -5.49 -16.56
CA GLY A 79 9.85 -5.44 -15.82
C GLY A 79 9.97 -6.03 -14.42
N LEU A 80 10.67 -7.17 -14.28
CA LEU A 80 10.90 -7.79 -12.98
C LEU A 80 11.71 -6.88 -12.05
N ALA A 81 12.77 -6.24 -12.55
CA ALA A 81 13.57 -5.31 -11.78
C ALA A 81 12.74 -4.10 -11.33
N ALA A 82 11.95 -3.50 -12.22
CA ALA A 82 11.07 -2.39 -11.86
C ALA A 82 10.06 -2.78 -10.77
N TYR A 83 9.48 -3.98 -10.87
CA TYR A 83 8.56 -4.52 -9.87
C TYR A 83 9.23 -4.75 -8.52
N LEU A 84 10.42 -5.36 -8.51
CA LEU A 84 11.19 -5.59 -7.27
C LEU A 84 11.65 -4.29 -6.62
N LEU A 85 12.02 -3.28 -7.43
CA LEU A 85 12.37 -1.95 -6.93
C LEU A 85 11.18 -1.25 -6.27
N LEU A 86 9.99 -1.35 -6.87
CA LEU A 86 8.76 -0.82 -6.27
C LEU A 86 8.49 -1.45 -4.90
N TRP A 87 8.55 -2.78 -4.80
CA TRP A 87 8.36 -3.47 -3.52
C TRP A 87 9.47 -3.18 -2.52
N GLY A 88 10.72 -3.12 -2.97
CA GLY A 88 11.86 -2.74 -2.14
C GLY A 88 11.68 -1.34 -1.54
N ALA A 89 11.23 -0.37 -2.34
CA ALA A 89 10.92 0.98 -1.89
C ALA A 89 9.73 1.00 -0.89
N ALA A 90 8.67 0.25 -1.17
CA ALA A 90 7.52 0.12 -0.27
C ALA A 90 7.91 -0.47 1.08
N PHE A 91 8.69 -1.56 1.10
CA PHE A 91 9.17 -2.17 2.34
C PHE A 91 10.13 -1.27 3.10
N TRP A 92 11.00 -0.55 2.38
CA TRP A 92 11.93 0.40 2.98
C TRP A 92 11.19 1.56 3.66
N GLU A 93 10.22 2.16 2.99
CA GLU A 93 9.41 3.24 3.54
C GLU A 93 8.57 2.74 4.72
N ALA A 94 7.92 1.58 4.60
CA ALA A 94 7.17 0.97 5.68
C ALA A 94 8.04 0.73 6.92
N TRP A 95 9.24 0.18 6.73
CA TRP A 95 10.19 -0.05 7.81
C TRP A 95 10.63 1.25 8.48
N ARG A 96 10.94 2.29 7.69
CA ARG A 96 11.29 3.62 8.20
C ARG A 96 10.14 4.21 9.01
N THR A 97 8.90 4.10 8.52
CA THR A 97 7.70 4.62 9.20
C THR A 97 7.42 3.85 10.49
N VAL A 98 7.57 2.52 10.51
CA VAL A 98 7.48 1.71 11.74
C VAL A 98 8.53 2.13 12.78
N ARG A 99 9.74 2.49 12.34
CA ARG A 99 10.82 2.94 13.24
C ARG A 99 10.68 4.39 13.71
N GLY A 100 10.00 5.23 12.95
CA GLY A 100 9.81 6.65 13.26
C GLY A 100 8.52 6.99 14.02
N THR A 101 7.60 6.04 14.15
CA THR A 101 6.31 6.22 14.82
C THR A 101 6.29 5.59 16.22
N GLU A 102 5.40 6.10 17.08
CA GLU A 102 5.15 5.54 18.41
C GLU A 102 3.64 5.39 18.67
N GLY A 103 3.30 4.61 19.71
CA GLY A 103 1.91 4.41 20.15
C GLY A 103 1.01 3.82 19.07
N TYR A 104 -0.19 4.40 18.93
CA TYR A 104 -1.21 3.96 17.96
C TYR A 104 -0.69 3.94 16.51
N TRP A 105 0.04 4.98 16.09
CA TRP A 105 0.55 5.10 14.72
C TRP A 105 1.58 4.02 14.36
N ARG A 106 2.38 3.59 15.34
CA ARG A 106 3.28 2.46 15.15
C ARG A 106 2.53 1.15 14.95
N GLY A 107 1.43 0.95 15.68
CA GLY A 107 0.55 -0.20 15.48
C GLY A 107 -0.02 -0.25 14.06
N VAL A 108 -0.52 0.90 13.56
CA VAL A 108 -1.02 1.02 12.18
C VAL A 108 0.09 0.72 11.16
N ALA A 109 1.29 1.30 11.33
CA ALA A 109 2.42 1.08 10.43
C ALA A 109 2.85 -0.39 10.38
N VAL A 110 2.89 -1.08 11.54
CA VAL A 110 3.19 -2.52 11.60
C VAL A 110 2.11 -3.34 10.92
N GLY A 111 0.83 -2.97 11.07
CA GLY A 111 -0.28 -3.62 10.37
C GLY A 111 -0.15 -3.52 8.85
N ILE A 112 0.15 -2.32 8.33
CA ILE A 112 0.39 -2.11 6.90
C ILE A 112 1.60 -2.91 6.41
N PHE A 113 2.71 -2.90 7.17
CA PHE A 113 3.89 -3.70 6.84
C PHE A 113 3.56 -5.21 6.76
N GLY A 114 2.79 -5.73 7.71
CA GLY A 114 2.31 -7.11 7.69
C GLY A 114 1.45 -7.43 6.47
N ALA A 115 0.56 -6.52 6.07
CA ALA A 115 -0.26 -6.68 4.86
C ALA A 115 0.59 -6.71 3.58
N LEU A 116 1.62 -5.85 3.48
CA LEU A 116 2.56 -5.83 2.36
C LEU A 116 3.38 -7.15 2.28
N VAL A 117 3.83 -7.68 3.42
CA VAL A 117 4.53 -8.97 3.50
C VAL A 117 3.60 -10.09 3.06
N HIS A 118 2.37 -10.14 3.60
CA HIS A 118 1.38 -11.15 3.24
C HIS A 118 1.14 -11.17 1.73
N LEU A 119 0.87 -10.01 1.14
CA LEU A 119 0.62 -9.90 -0.30
C LEU A 119 1.84 -10.33 -1.13
N SER A 120 3.05 -9.92 -0.72
CA SER A 120 4.29 -10.30 -1.42
C SER A 120 4.53 -11.81 -1.40
N VAL A 121 4.29 -12.46 -0.26
CA VAL A 121 4.43 -13.92 -0.11
C VAL A 121 3.35 -14.64 -0.91
N HIS A 122 2.10 -14.17 -0.85
CA HIS A 122 1.02 -14.80 -1.61
C HIS A 122 1.28 -14.76 -3.12
N ASN A 123 1.83 -13.65 -3.63
CA ASN A 123 2.17 -13.48 -5.04
C ASN A 123 3.22 -14.48 -5.58
N PHE A 124 3.92 -15.23 -4.71
CA PHE A 124 4.79 -16.35 -5.14
C PHE A 124 3.98 -17.56 -5.60
N PHE A 125 2.78 -17.77 -5.05
CA PHE A 125 1.99 -18.98 -5.24
C PHE A 125 0.73 -18.75 -6.06
N ASP A 126 0.31 -17.50 -6.21
CA ASP A 126 -0.84 -17.14 -7.02
C ASP A 126 -0.69 -15.76 -7.65
N ASN A 127 -1.51 -15.47 -8.66
CA ASN A 127 -1.62 -14.16 -9.27
C ASN A 127 -2.89 -13.45 -8.76
N LEU A 128 -2.75 -12.66 -7.70
CA LEU A 128 -3.89 -11.94 -7.12
C LEU A 128 -4.33 -10.69 -7.91
N TYR A 129 -3.59 -10.29 -8.95
CA TYR A 129 -3.83 -9.00 -9.62
C TYR A 129 -5.09 -8.96 -10.47
N VAL A 130 -5.72 -10.11 -10.73
CA VAL A 130 -6.98 -10.20 -11.48
C VAL A 130 -8.18 -9.54 -10.77
N HIS A 131 -8.09 -9.28 -9.46
CA HIS A 131 -9.19 -8.79 -8.61
C HIS A 131 -8.99 -7.36 -8.07
N ASN A 132 -8.63 -6.38 -8.91
CA ASN A 132 -8.41 -4.98 -8.48
C ASN A 132 -7.41 -4.83 -7.31
N MET A 133 -6.48 -5.78 -7.16
CA MET A 133 -5.53 -5.80 -6.05
C MET A 133 -4.61 -4.58 -6.06
N TYR A 134 -4.36 -4.00 -7.24
CA TYR A 134 -3.64 -2.74 -7.41
C TYR A 134 -4.27 -1.57 -6.63
N VAL A 135 -5.60 -1.54 -6.47
CA VAL A 135 -6.28 -0.51 -5.67
C VAL A 135 -5.97 -0.69 -4.18
N HIS A 136 -5.98 -1.93 -3.69
CA HIS A 136 -5.65 -2.24 -2.30
C HIS A 136 -4.21 -1.88 -1.97
N VAL A 137 -3.27 -2.20 -2.87
CA VAL A 137 -1.87 -1.78 -2.75
C VAL A 137 -1.75 -0.26 -2.71
N ALA A 138 -2.42 0.46 -3.62
CA ALA A 138 -2.38 1.91 -3.66
C ALA A 138 -2.94 2.54 -2.37
N ILE A 139 -4.02 2.00 -1.82
CA ILE A 139 -4.60 2.45 -0.55
C ILE A 139 -3.62 2.21 0.61
N LEU A 140 -3.00 1.03 0.68
CA LEU A 140 -2.04 0.71 1.74
C LEU A 140 -0.81 1.63 1.69
N LEU A 141 -0.26 1.89 0.51
CA LEU A 141 0.86 2.82 0.33
C LEU A 141 0.46 4.27 0.64
N GLY A 142 -0.74 4.69 0.23
CA GLY A 142 -1.26 6.02 0.56
C GLY A 142 -1.46 6.22 2.06
N LEU A 143 -2.00 5.23 2.76
CA LEU A 143 -2.13 5.24 4.21
C LEU A 143 -0.76 5.30 4.89
N LEU A 144 0.19 4.50 4.41
CA LEU A 144 1.55 4.47 4.95
C LEU A 144 2.23 5.83 4.84
N TYR A 145 2.09 6.50 3.70
CA TYR A 145 2.56 7.87 3.50
C TYR A 145 1.93 8.85 4.51
N VAL A 146 0.61 8.78 4.75
CA VAL A 146 -0.08 9.62 5.73
C VAL A 146 0.42 9.35 7.16
N VAL A 147 0.62 8.08 7.52
CA VAL A 147 1.19 7.69 8.82
C VAL A 147 2.61 8.23 8.98
N GLY A 148 3.42 8.19 7.92
CA GLY A 148 4.74 8.79 7.89
C GLY A 148 4.71 10.28 8.22
N GLN A 149 3.75 11.04 7.70
CA GLN A 149 3.63 12.49 7.97
C GLN A 149 3.26 12.82 9.42
N GLN A 150 2.62 11.90 10.14
CA GLN A 150 2.29 12.07 11.56
C GLN A 150 3.55 12.14 12.45
N THR A 151 4.68 11.59 11.98
CA THR A 151 5.98 11.69 12.67
C THR A 151 6.62 13.07 12.55
N ALA A 152 6.29 13.82 11.49
CA ALA A 152 6.89 15.12 11.19
C ALA A 152 6.17 16.30 11.86
N THR A 153 4.94 16.09 12.35
CA THR A 153 4.18 17.16 13.00
C THR A 153 4.48 17.16 14.49
N PRO A 154 5.17 18.18 15.05
CA PRO A 154 5.34 18.30 16.49
C PRO A 154 3.97 18.26 17.15
N ARG A 155 3.79 17.44 18.20
CA ARG A 155 2.60 17.51 19.05
C ARG A 155 2.38 18.98 19.43
N ARG A 156 1.41 19.63 18.78
CA ARG A 156 1.01 20.98 19.16
C ARG A 156 0.50 20.85 20.57
N ASN A 157 1.29 21.36 21.50
CA ASN A 157 1.09 21.17 22.93
C ASN A 157 -0.21 21.90 23.31
N SER A 158 -1.36 21.22 23.29
CA SER A 158 -2.64 21.71 23.83
C SER A 158 -2.64 21.77 25.36
N GLY A 159 -1.46 21.94 25.98
CA GLY A 159 -1.22 21.96 27.42
C GLY A 159 -1.00 23.36 27.99
N ASN A 160 -1.31 24.44 27.25
CA ASN A 160 -1.17 25.80 27.78
C ASN A 160 -2.42 26.68 27.56
N LEU A 161 -3.60 26.08 27.62
CA LEU A 161 -4.78 26.82 28.10
C LEU A 161 -4.69 26.82 29.63
N SER A 162 -3.85 27.70 30.16
CA SER A 162 -3.97 28.12 31.55
C SER A 162 -5.41 28.63 31.74
N PRO A 163 -6.12 28.20 32.79
CA PRO A 163 -7.35 28.89 33.15
C PRO A 163 -6.91 30.29 33.60
N GLN A 164 -7.20 31.31 32.79
CA GLN A 164 -7.20 32.70 33.23
C GLN A 164 -8.23 32.81 34.35
N ARG A 165 -7.79 32.48 35.57
CA ARG A 165 -8.52 32.69 36.81
C ARG A 165 -8.45 34.19 37.09
N GLY A 166 -9.58 34.86 36.85
CA GLY A 166 -9.94 36.09 37.54
C GLY A 166 -9.51 37.39 36.88
N GLN A 167 -10.40 37.93 36.04
CA GLN A 167 -10.72 39.36 36.09
C GLN A 167 -12.24 39.48 35.90
N ALA A 168 -12.95 39.56 37.04
CA ALA A 168 -14.30 40.07 37.04
C ALA A 168 -14.25 41.52 36.49
N PRO A 169 -15.16 41.92 35.60
CA PRO A 169 -15.24 43.31 35.20
C PRO A 169 -15.51 44.14 36.43
N ALA A 170 -14.65 45.13 36.68
CA ALA A 170 -14.85 46.13 37.71
C ALA A 170 -16.27 46.69 37.58
N SER A 171 -17.06 46.52 38.63
CA SER A 171 -18.34 47.19 38.82
C SER A 171 -18.11 48.68 38.64
N LYS A 172 -18.71 49.27 37.60
CA LYS A 172 -18.82 50.73 37.52
C LYS A 172 -19.57 51.19 38.75
N GLU A 173 -18.86 51.88 39.63
CA GLU A 173 -19.47 52.66 40.72
C GLU A 173 -20.46 53.64 40.09
N VAL A 174 -21.73 53.46 40.43
CA VAL A 174 -22.77 54.47 40.21
C VAL A 174 -22.55 55.52 41.30
N SER A 175 -21.91 56.62 40.95
CA SER A 175 -21.82 57.80 41.82
C SER A 175 -23.15 58.55 41.82
N PRO A 176 -23.68 58.96 42.98
CA PRO A 176 -24.97 59.65 43.08
C PRO A 176 -24.85 61.10 42.61
N CYS A 177 -25.78 61.53 41.76
CA CYS A 177 -25.97 62.93 41.43
C CYS A 177 -26.45 63.69 42.68
N GLN A 178 -25.56 64.49 43.27
CA GLN A 178 -25.89 65.52 44.26
C GLN A 178 -25.27 66.85 43.83
N GLY A 179 -26.09 67.91 43.86
CA GLY A 179 -25.74 69.30 43.53
C GLY A 179 -26.34 69.72 42.19
N CYS A 180 -27.52 70.35 42.10
CA CYS A 180 -27.91 71.63 42.72
C CYS A 180 -26.83 72.70 42.54
N PHE A 181 -26.90 73.43 41.43
CA PHE A 181 -26.42 74.82 41.36
C PHE A 181 -27.43 75.65 40.56
N ALA A 182 -27.97 76.66 41.25
CA ALA A 182 -28.87 77.67 40.75
C ALA A 182 -28.10 78.88 40.20
N ALA A 183 -28.65 79.50 39.16
CA ALA A 183 -28.52 80.89 38.71
C ALA A 183 -29.10 80.92 37.28
N SER A 184 -29.88 81.88 36.79
CA SER A 184 -30.38 83.21 37.21
C SER A 184 -31.39 83.59 36.11
N GLU A 185 -32.63 83.91 36.43
CA GLU A 185 -33.17 85.29 36.38
C GLU A 185 -33.11 85.98 34.99
N GLU A 186 -34.29 86.13 34.37
CA GLU A 186 -34.88 87.37 33.82
C GLU A 186 -35.56 87.23 32.45
N MET A 187 -36.90 87.43 32.46
CA MET A 187 -37.74 87.92 31.35
C MET A 187 -37.76 89.47 31.41
N PRO A 188 -38.03 90.17 30.30
CA PRO A 188 -39.41 90.41 29.85
C PRO A 188 -39.74 89.87 28.45
#